data_AF-A0A971HFM0-F1
#
_entry.id   AF-A0A971HFM0-F1
#
_cell.length_a   1.000
_cell.length_b   1.000
_cell.length_c   1.000
_cell.angle_alpha   90.00
_cell.angle_beta   90.00
_cell.angle_gamma   90.00
#
_symmetry.space_group_name_H-M   'P 1'
#
loop_
_entity.id
_entity.type
_entity.pdbx_description
1 polymer ?
#
loop_
_entity_poly.entity_id
_entity_poly.type
_entity_poly.pdbx_seq_one_letter_code
_entity_poly.pdbx_strand_id
1 'polypeptide(L)'
;MNFDYPELYYRIYPKAIAEIDNNLDENCSMENITREQMEKMVDNIYMKMVKECPEIDEDPYERRYRGRGRVRGEQRIFYGRSRIIRDLITILLIAELFRRNQSFYPL
;
A
#
# COMPACT_ATOMS: atom_id res chain seq x y z
N MET A 1 -19.91 0.23 3.22
CA MET A 1 -19.63 -0.91 4.13
C MET A 1 -18.48 -0.53 5.03
N ASN A 2 -18.56 -0.79 6.34
CA ASN A 2 -17.39 -0.75 7.22
C ASN A 2 -16.67 -2.09 7.00
N PHE A 3 -15.56 -2.08 6.27
CA PHE A 3 -14.68 -3.23 6.27
C PHE A 3 -13.95 -3.21 7.61
N ASP A 4 -14.19 -4.21 8.45
CA ASP A 4 -13.40 -4.35 9.67
C ASP A 4 -11.93 -4.55 9.29
N TYR A 5 -11.04 -3.91 10.03
CA TYR A 5 -9.59 -3.86 9.80
C TYR A 5 -8.93 -5.21 9.44
N PRO A 6 -9.40 -6.39 9.94
CA PRO A 6 -8.87 -7.67 9.51
C PRO A 6 -9.10 -7.98 8.02
N GLU A 7 -10.28 -7.68 7.47
CA GLU A 7 -10.63 -8.09 6.10
C GLU A 7 -9.75 -7.41 5.05
N LEU A 8 -9.44 -6.14 5.27
CA LEU A 8 -8.59 -5.37 4.38
C LEU A 8 -7.16 -5.92 4.38
N TYR A 9 -6.63 -6.26 5.56
CA TYR A 9 -5.33 -6.94 5.68
C TYR A 9 -5.31 -8.25 4.89
N TYR A 10 -6.32 -9.12 5.09
CA TYR A 10 -6.40 -10.40 4.39
C TYR A 10 -6.56 -10.27 2.87
N ARG A 11 -7.07 -9.14 2.37
CA ARG A 11 -7.11 -8.86 0.91
C ARG A 11 -5.78 -8.34 0.38
N ILE A 12 -5.13 -7.44 1.09
CA ILE A 12 -3.89 -6.79 0.63
C ILE A 12 -2.69 -7.74 0.74
N TYR A 13 -2.59 -8.46 1.86
CA TYR A 13 -1.44 -9.30 2.18
C TYR A 13 -1.09 -10.35 1.11
N PRO A 14 -2.02 -11.18 0.58
CA PRO A 14 -1.69 -12.13 -0.48
C PRO A 14 -1.24 -11.44 -1.78
N LYS A 15 -1.75 -10.23 -2.07
CA LYS A 15 -1.30 -9.43 -3.22
C LYS A 15 0.11 -8.91 -3.03
N ALA A 16 0.47 -8.51 -1.80
CA ALA A 16 1.82 -8.07 -1.46
C ALA A 16 2.84 -9.21 -1.61
N ILE A 17 2.52 -10.41 -1.11
CA ILE A 17 3.37 -11.60 -1.30
C ILE A 17 3.54 -11.92 -2.79
N ALA A 18 2.44 -12.00 -3.54
CA ALA A 18 2.50 -12.27 -4.97
C ALA A 18 3.29 -11.21 -5.73
N GLU A 19 3.19 -9.94 -5.35
CA GLU A 19 3.96 -8.87 -6.00
C GLU A 19 5.46 -9.01 -5.70
N ILE A 20 5.83 -9.36 -4.47
CA ILE A 20 7.20 -9.67 -4.09
C ILE A 20 7.73 -10.85 -4.91
N ASP A 21 7.00 -11.97 -4.93
CA ASP A 21 7.45 -13.19 -5.62
C ASP A 21 7.56 -13.00 -7.15
N ASN A 22 6.73 -12.14 -7.76
CA ASN A 22 6.77 -11.87 -9.19
C ASN A 22 7.84 -10.84 -9.61
N ASN A 23 8.23 -9.92 -8.72
CA ASN A 23 9.18 -8.85 -9.05
C ASN A 23 10.58 -9.09 -8.45
N LEU A 24 10.74 -10.01 -7.50
CA LEU A 24 11.97 -10.25 -6.77
C LEU A 24 12.35 -11.74 -6.91
N ASP A 25 13.46 -12.01 -7.58
CA ASP A 25 14.04 -13.37 -7.68
C ASP A 25 14.48 -13.91 -6.30
N GLU A 26 14.70 -15.23 -6.18
CA GLU A 26 15.09 -15.93 -4.94
C GLU A 26 16.30 -15.33 -4.19
N ASN A 27 17.14 -14.54 -4.87
CA ASN A 27 18.34 -13.89 -4.32
C ASN A 27 18.14 -12.43 -3.88
N CYS A 28 16.90 -11.99 -3.68
CA CYS A 28 16.64 -10.57 -3.45
C CYS A 28 16.92 -10.15 -2.00
N SER A 29 18.12 -9.62 -1.75
CA SER A 29 18.40 -8.77 -0.59
C SER A 29 17.66 -7.44 -0.72
N MET A 30 17.05 -6.96 0.37
CA MET A 30 16.43 -5.63 0.46
C MET A 30 17.37 -4.50 0.01
N GLU A 31 18.69 -4.71 0.05
CA GLU A 31 19.70 -3.77 -0.41
C GLU A 31 19.63 -3.49 -1.92
N ASN A 32 19.03 -4.39 -2.71
CA ASN A 32 18.96 -4.28 -4.17
C ASN A 32 17.64 -3.68 -4.70
N ILE A 33 16.68 -3.37 -3.82
CA ILE A 33 15.39 -2.83 -4.24
C ILE A 33 15.49 -1.32 -4.39
N THR A 34 15.31 -0.81 -5.61
CA THR A 34 15.28 0.63 -5.84
C THR A 34 13.97 1.24 -5.35
N ARG A 35 13.99 2.53 -5.02
CA ARG A 35 12.78 3.28 -4.66
C ARG A 35 11.71 3.18 -5.75
N GLU A 36 12.11 3.30 -7.01
CA GLU A 36 11.20 3.23 -8.16
C GLU A 36 10.52 1.86 -8.28
N GLN A 37 11.25 0.78 -8.01
CA GLN A 37 10.68 -0.56 -7.98
C GLN A 37 9.65 -0.69 -6.85
N MET A 38 9.97 -0.19 -5.65
CA MET A 38 9.06 -0.22 -4.52
C MET A 38 7.79 0.60 -4.78
N GLU A 39 7.91 1.81 -5.33
CA GLU A 39 6.77 2.64 -5.72
C GLU A 39 5.89 1.94 -6.76
N LYS A 40 6.49 1.29 -7.75
CA LYS A 40 5.77 0.50 -8.75
C LYS A 40 5.01 -0.69 -8.15
N MET A 41 5.62 -1.39 -7.19
CA MET A 41 4.93 -2.49 -6.48
C MET A 41 3.73 -1.98 -5.68
N VAL A 42 3.89 -0.85 -4.99
CA VAL A 42 2.78 -0.19 -4.28
C VAL A 42 1.67 0.19 -5.24
N ASP A 43 2.00 0.81 -6.39
CA ASP A 43 1.02 1.18 -7.40
C ASP A 43 0.28 -0.03 -7.98
N ASN A 44 0.98 -1.12 -8.28
CA ASN A 44 0.37 -2.34 -8.80
C ASN A 44 -0.65 -2.94 -7.81
N ILE A 45 -0.29 -3.03 -6.54
CA ILE A 45 -1.18 -3.54 -5.49
C ILE A 45 -2.35 -2.58 -5.29
N TYR A 46 -2.09 -1.27 -5.28
CA TYR A 46 -3.13 -0.24 -5.16
C TYR A 46 -4.15 -0.36 -6.30
N MET A 47 -3.70 -0.49 -7.55
CA MET A 47 -4.60 -0.64 -8.70
C MET A 47 -5.45 -1.92 -8.62
N LYS A 48 -4.89 -3.02 -8.12
CA LYS A 48 -5.66 -4.25 -7.85
C LYS A 48 -6.72 -4.01 -6.76
N MET A 49 -6.38 -3.26 -5.71
CA MET A 49 -7.32 -2.90 -4.65
C MET A 49 -8.44 -1.97 -5.14
N VAL A 50 -8.14 -1.00 -6.00
CA VAL A 50 -9.17 -0.11 -6.59
C VAL A 50 -10.14 -0.89 -7.47
N LYS A 51 -9.66 -1.90 -8.21
CA LYS A 51 -10.55 -2.77 -9.00
C LYS A 51 -11.52 -3.58 -8.14
N GLU A 52 -11.08 -4.05 -6.98
CA GLU A 52 -11.89 -4.86 -6.06
C GLU A 52 -12.76 -4.02 -5.13
N CYS A 53 -12.28 -2.84 -4.75
CA CYS A 53 -12.87 -1.91 -3.80
C CYS A 53 -12.80 -0.49 -4.39
N PRO A 54 -13.68 -0.13 -5.33
CA PRO A 54 -13.65 1.20 -5.98
C PRO A 54 -13.83 2.34 -4.97
N GLU A 55 -14.43 2.08 -3.81
CA GLU A 55 -14.64 3.06 -2.73
C GLU A 55 -13.34 3.65 -2.17
N ILE A 56 -12.20 2.99 -2.41
CA ILE A 56 -10.86 3.45 -2.01
C ILE A 56 -10.46 4.69 -2.81
N ASP A 57 -10.70 4.69 -4.13
CA ASP A 57 -10.37 5.81 -5.02
C ASP A 57 -11.49 6.85 -5.07
N GLU A 58 -12.71 6.40 -4.78
CA GLU A 58 -13.91 7.21 -4.82
C GLU A 58 -14.18 8.04 -3.57
N ASP A 59 -13.20 8.26 -2.69
CA ASP A 59 -13.40 9.04 -1.46
C ASP A 59 -13.88 10.48 -1.78
N PRO A 60 -15.13 10.83 -1.42
CA PRO A 60 -15.71 12.13 -1.75
C PRO A 60 -14.99 13.28 -1.05
N TYR A 61 -14.32 13.02 0.08
CA TYR A 61 -13.51 14.02 0.76
C TYR A 61 -12.20 14.25 -0.01
N GLU A 62 -11.54 13.20 -0.48
CA GLU A 62 -10.30 13.31 -1.26
C GLU A 62 -10.54 14.01 -2.62
N ARG A 63 -11.64 13.69 -3.31
CA ARG A 63 -12.05 14.38 -4.56
C ARG A 63 -12.29 15.88 -4.35
N ARG A 64 -12.92 16.28 -3.24
CA ARG A 64 -13.18 17.69 -2.92
C ARG A 64 -11.90 18.47 -2.61
N TYR A 65 -10.92 17.84 -1.95
CA TYR A 65 -9.62 18.47 -1.67
C TYR A 65 -8.76 18.64 -2.93
N ARG A 66 -8.79 17.71 -3.89
CA ARG A 66 -8.07 17.85 -5.17
C ARG A 66 -8.66 18.94 -6.09
N GLY A 67 -9.97 19.17 -6.03
CA GLY A 67 -10.68 20.11 -6.93
C GLY A 67 -10.84 21.55 -6.41
N ARG A 68 -10.65 21.81 -5.11
CA ARG A 68 -10.82 23.15 -4.52
C ARG A 68 -9.48 23.71 -4.07
N GLY A 69 -8.80 24.39 -5.00
CA GLY A 69 -7.74 25.32 -4.64
C GLY A 69 -8.27 26.37 -3.68
N ARG A 70 -7.75 26.36 -2.45
CA ARG A 70 -7.99 27.33 -1.36
C ARG A 70 -9.40 27.28 -0.77
N VAL A 71 -9.46 27.16 0.56
CA VAL A 71 -10.19 28.05 1.49
C VAL A 71 -10.58 27.28 2.77
N ARG A 72 -10.06 27.80 3.90
CA ARG A 72 -10.50 27.71 5.31
C ARG A 72 -10.46 26.32 5.93
N GLY A 73 -9.58 26.04 6.89
CA GLY A 73 -9.44 26.76 8.15
C GLY A 73 -10.01 25.81 9.23
N GLU A 74 -9.12 25.27 10.06
CA GLU A 74 -9.43 24.40 11.21
C GLU A 74 -10.25 23.14 10.93
N GLN A 75 -9.62 22.00 10.60
CA GLN A 75 -10.15 20.65 10.86
C GLN A 75 -9.11 19.59 10.47
N ARG A 76 -8.73 18.75 11.44
CA ARG A 76 -7.93 17.49 11.41
C ARG A 76 -7.21 17.12 10.11
N ILE A 77 -5.91 16.76 10.21
CA ILE A 77 -5.16 16.14 9.11
C ILE A 77 -5.98 14.97 8.53
N PHE A 78 -6.60 15.19 7.38
CA PHE A 78 -7.44 14.20 6.72
C PHE A 78 -6.57 13.39 5.78
N TYR A 79 -6.32 12.14 6.16
CA TYR A 79 -5.68 11.16 5.29
C TYR A 79 -6.80 10.52 4.47
N GLY A 80 -6.87 10.82 3.17
CA GLY A 80 -7.84 10.20 2.26
C GLY A 80 -7.67 8.68 2.22
N ARG A 81 -8.74 7.94 1.92
CA ARG A 81 -8.71 6.47 1.88
C ARG A 81 -7.60 5.95 0.95
N SER A 82 -7.36 6.61 -0.18
CA SER A 82 -6.29 6.23 -1.11
C SER A 82 -4.92 6.23 -0.43
N ARG A 83 -4.60 7.30 0.30
CA ARG A 83 -3.32 7.47 0.98
C ARG A 83 -3.12 6.45 2.08
N ILE A 84 -4.14 6.22 2.92
CA ILE A 84 -4.08 5.23 4.00
C ILE A 84 -3.81 3.82 3.42
N ILE A 85 -4.48 3.46 2.32
CA ILE A 85 -4.26 2.17 1.67
C ILE A 85 -2.85 2.06 1.10
N ARG A 86 -2.34 3.10 0.43
CA ARG A 86 -0.95 3.13 -0.08
C ARG A 86 0.07 3.00 1.05
N ASP A 87 -0.12 3.69 2.16
CA ASP A 87 0.75 3.60 3.32
C ASP A 87 0.70 2.19 3.94
N LEU A 88 -0.50 1.59 4.06
CA LEU A 88 -0.66 0.22 4.54
C LEU A 88 0.03 -0.81 3.64
N ILE A 89 -0.15 -0.71 2.32
CA ILE A 89 0.55 -1.56 1.34
C ILE A 89 2.07 -1.44 1.52
N THR A 90 2.56 -0.20 1.67
CA THR A 90 3.99 0.08 1.85
C THR A 90 4.54 -0.57 3.12
N ILE A 91 3.82 -0.44 4.25
CA ILE A 91 4.19 -1.08 5.51
C ILE A 91 4.24 -2.60 5.37
N LEU A 92 3.25 -3.20 4.70
CA LEU A 92 3.20 -4.66 4.50
C LEU A 92 4.35 -5.16 3.60
N LEU A 93 4.66 -4.45 2.52
CA LEU A 93 5.79 -4.77 1.66
C LEU A 93 7.11 -4.72 2.44
N ILE A 94 7.34 -3.63 3.19
CA ILE A 94 8.55 -3.47 4.00
C ILE A 94 8.64 -4.56 5.08
N ALA A 95 7.54 -4.87 5.77
CA ALA A 95 7.50 -5.91 6.79
C ALA A 95 7.85 -7.29 6.20
N GLU A 96 7.33 -7.62 5.02
CA GLU A 96 7.65 -8.88 4.34
C GLU A 96 9.10 -8.94 3.85
N LEU A 97 9.66 -7.83 3.36
CA LEU A 97 11.07 -7.75 2.99
C LEU A 97 11.99 -7.97 4.19
N PHE A 98 11.69 -7.34 5.34
CA PHE A 98 12.42 -7.59 6.58
C PHE A 98 12.30 -9.03 7.06
N ARG A 99 11.11 -9.63 6.98
CA ARG A 99 10.88 -11.04 7.36
C ARG A 99 11.71 -12.00 6.51
N ARG A 100 11.79 -11.77 5.20
CA ARG A 100 12.59 -12.60 4.27
C ARG A 100 14.09 -12.44 4.50
N ASN A 101 14.56 -11.22 4.77
CA ASN A 101 15.96 -10.99 5.14
C ASN A 101 16.36 -11.70 6.44
N GLN A 102 15.51 -11.69 7.47
CA GLN A 102 15.80 -12.39 8.72
C GLN A 102 15.85 -13.90 8.54
N SER A 103 15.01 -14.46 7.66
CA SER A 103 15.04 -15.89 7.33
C SER A 103 16.32 -16.32 6.59
N PHE A 104 17.06 -15.39 5.98
CA PHE A 104 18.28 -15.68 5.22
C PHE A 104 19.54 -15.79 6.09
N TYR A 105 19.49 -15.37 7.36
CA TYR A 105 20.58 -15.57 8.32
C TYR A 105 20.25 -16.73 9.27
N PRO A 106 20.73 -17.96 9.01
CA PRO A 106 20.61 -19.02 9.98
C PRO A 106 21.48 -18.69 11.19
N LEU A 107 20.87 -18.71 12.39
CA LEU A 107 21.59 -18.73 13.67
C LEU A 107 22.37 -20.05 13.83
#